data_AF-A0A3C1Q0P7-F1
#
_entry.id   AF-A0A3C1Q0P7-F1
#
_cell.length_a   1.000
_cell.length_b   1.000
_cell.length_c   1.000
_cell.angle_alpha   90.00
_cell.angle_beta   90.00
_cell.angle_gamma   90.00
#
_symmetry.space_group_name_H-M   'P 1'
#
loop_
_entity.id
_entity.type
_entity.pdbx_description
1 polymer ?
#
loop_
_entity_poly.entity_id
_entity_poly.type
_entity_poly.pdbx_seq_one_letter_code
_entity_poly.pdbx_strand_id
1 'polypeptide(L)'
;AVATQFPSGQMRLKERLAEVRYAGGEGANEIDMVISRGQFLQGEYRAIYDEVAACKEACGTAHLKVILETGELMTFDNVRFASDIAMAAGADFIKTSTGKVPIAATLPVTLVMLQAIEDFYDRTGRMVGMKPAGGISNAKLALQYLVMVREVLGPEWLTNEWFRFGASSLTNDLLMQIRKQETGRYQRGDYFSQD
;
A
#
# COMPACT_ATOMS: atom_id res chain seq x y z
N ALA A 1 12.29 -2.66 -0.43
CA ALA A 1 12.63 -2.46 -1.84
C ALA A 1 11.36 -2.45 -2.68
N VAL A 2 11.37 -1.70 -3.77
CA VAL A 2 10.34 -1.84 -4.80
C VAL A 2 10.87 -2.87 -5.80
N ALA A 3 10.07 -3.86 -6.13
CA ALA A 3 10.44 -4.89 -7.10
C ALA A 3 9.31 -5.07 -8.12
N THR A 4 9.50 -5.99 -9.03
CA THR A 4 8.48 -6.51 -9.96
C THR A 4 8.13 -5.54 -11.09
N GLN A 5 9.15 -4.93 -11.69
CA GLN A 5 9.02 -3.96 -12.80
C GLN A 5 8.06 -2.80 -12.48
N PHE A 6 8.31 -2.14 -11.37
CA PHE A 6 7.58 -0.92 -11.00
C PHE A 6 7.86 0.22 -12.01
N PRO A 7 6.84 1.03 -12.40
CA PRO A 7 5.45 1.00 -11.91
C PRO A 7 4.50 0.16 -12.79
N SER A 8 4.96 -0.45 -13.88
CA SER A 8 4.06 -1.14 -14.84
C SER A 8 3.53 -2.47 -14.31
N GLY A 9 4.31 -3.20 -13.51
CA GLY A 9 3.92 -4.53 -13.05
C GLY A 9 3.72 -5.53 -14.20
N GLN A 10 4.27 -5.26 -15.38
CA GLN A 10 4.09 -6.07 -16.60
C GLN A 10 5.30 -6.96 -16.87
N MET A 11 5.72 -7.72 -15.86
CA MET A 11 6.82 -8.66 -15.99
C MET A 11 6.31 -10.09 -15.99
N ARG A 12 6.94 -10.95 -16.80
CA ARG A 12 6.71 -12.39 -16.74
C ARG A 12 7.06 -12.92 -15.34
N LEU A 13 6.32 -13.92 -14.87
CA LEU A 13 6.41 -14.41 -13.51
C LEU A 13 7.82 -14.87 -13.13
N LYS A 14 8.53 -15.57 -14.04
CA LYS A 14 9.88 -16.09 -13.75
C LYS A 14 10.86 -14.97 -13.39
N GLU A 15 10.87 -13.91 -14.19
CA GLU A 15 11.68 -12.72 -14.02
C GLU A 15 11.27 -11.97 -12.75
N ARG A 16 9.95 -11.93 -12.45
CA ARG A 16 9.41 -11.32 -11.23
C ARG A 16 9.96 -11.98 -9.98
N LEU A 17 9.90 -13.31 -9.94
CA LEU A 17 10.41 -14.07 -8.81
C LEU A 17 11.93 -13.96 -8.69
N ALA A 18 12.66 -13.80 -9.80
CA ALA A 18 14.09 -13.56 -9.76
C ALA A 18 14.41 -12.20 -9.10
N GLU A 19 13.70 -11.14 -9.47
CA GLU A 19 13.87 -9.81 -8.88
C GLU A 19 13.49 -9.78 -7.38
N VAL A 20 12.40 -10.44 -7.00
CA VAL A 20 11.97 -10.58 -5.59
C VAL A 20 13.05 -11.28 -4.76
N ARG A 21 13.55 -12.43 -5.23
CA ARG A 21 14.62 -13.17 -4.54
C ARG A 21 15.92 -12.36 -4.47
N TYR A 22 16.26 -11.67 -5.54
CA TYR A 22 17.42 -10.79 -5.57
C TYR A 22 17.30 -9.67 -4.52
N ALA A 23 16.18 -8.95 -4.49
CA ALA A 23 15.95 -7.91 -3.51
C ALA A 23 16.00 -8.44 -2.06
N GLY A 24 15.45 -9.63 -1.81
CA GLY A 24 15.57 -10.30 -0.51
C GLY A 24 17.01 -10.67 -0.16
N GLY A 25 17.77 -11.19 -1.13
CA GLY A 25 19.21 -11.53 -0.99
C GLY A 25 20.09 -10.31 -0.69
N GLU A 26 19.72 -9.13 -1.21
CA GLU A 26 20.36 -7.85 -0.90
C GLU A 26 19.92 -7.26 0.45
N GLY A 27 19.11 -7.98 1.23
CA GLY A 27 18.74 -7.61 2.60
C GLY A 27 17.45 -6.79 2.72
N ALA A 28 16.60 -6.73 1.69
CA ALA A 28 15.32 -6.03 1.80
C ALA A 28 14.38 -6.73 2.80
N ASN A 29 13.96 -6.01 3.85
CA ASN A 29 12.98 -6.52 4.83
C ASN A 29 11.52 -6.41 4.35
N GLU A 30 11.29 -5.63 3.29
CA GLU A 30 9.96 -5.38 2.74
C GLU A 30 10.06 -5.34 1.21
N ILE A 31 9.08 -5.91 0.53
CA ILE A 31 8.98 -5.93 -0.93
C ILE A 31 7.61 -5.39 -1.33
N ASP A 32 7.59 -4.31 -2.11
CA ASP A 32 6.36 -3.78 -2.72
C ASP A 32 6.25 -4.35 -4.15
N MET A 33 5.22 -5.17 -4.42
CA MET A 33 4.91 -5.71 -5.76
C MET A 33 3.69 -5.02 -6.38
N VAL A 34 3.61 -4.93 -7.72
CA VAL A 34 2.43 -4.40 -8.43
C VAL A 34 1.71 -5.54 -9.15
N ILE A 35 0.39 -5.66 -8.96
CA ILE A 35 -0.41 -6.69 -9.65
C ILE A 35 -0.52 -6.42 -11.15
N SER A 36 -0.74 -7.49 -11.91
CA SER A 36 -1.07 -7.42 -13.33
C SER A 36 -2.50 -6.89 -13.57
N ARG A 37 -2.73 -5.57 -13.46
CA ARG A 37 -4.04 -4.92 -13.67
C ARG A 37 -4.78 -5.36 -14.93
N GLY A 38 -4.07 -5.49 -16.05
CA GLY A 38 -4.65 -5.93 -17.32
C GLY A 38 -5.27 -7.33 -17.22
N GLN A 39 -4.57 -8.27 -16.57
CA GLN A 39 -5.09 -9.62 -16.31
C GLN A 39 -6.28 -9.58 -15.34
N PHE A 40 -6.20 -8.77 -14.28
CA PHE A 40 -7.32 -8.59 -13.36
C PHE A 40 -8.58 -8.10 -14.09
N LEU A 41 -8.45 -7.09 -14.95
CA LEU A 41 -9.56 -6.54 -15.74
C LEU A 41 -10.08 -7.47 -16.83
N GLN A 42 -9.27 -8.44 -17.26
CA GLN A 42 -9.68 -9.52 -18.17
C GLN A 42 -10.40 -10.67 -17.46
N GLY A 43 -10.50 -10.65 -16.13
CA GLY A 43 -11.12 -11.72 -15.35
C GLY A 43 -10.17 -12.85 -14.95
N GLU A 44 -8.87 -12.69 -15.19
CA GLU A 44 -7.83 -13.69 -14.89
C GLU A 44 -7.45 -13.68 -13.39
N TYR A 45 -8.45 -13.73 -12.51
CA TYR A 45 -8.29 -13.58 -11.07
C TYR A 45 -7.41 -14.65 -10.45
N ARG A 46 -7.46 -15.87 -10.99
CA ARG A 46 -6.59 -16.96 -10.54
C ARG A 46 -5.13 -16.66 -10.83
N ALA A 47 -4.82 -16.05 -11.98
CA ALA A 47 -3.46 -15.64 -12.31
C ALA A 47 -2.94 -14.59 -11.32
N ILE A 48 -3.79 -13.65 -10.88
CA ILE A 48 -3.42 -12.67 -9.85
C ILE A 48 -3.14 -13.35 -8.50
N TYR A 49 -3.98 -14.29 -8.09
CA TYR A 49 -3.76 -15.07 -6.87
C TYR A 49 -2.42 -15.81 -6.93
N ASP A 50 -2.18 -16.58 -8.00
CA ASP A 50 -0.99 -17.39 -8.16
C ASP A 50 0.28 -16.53 -8.25
N GLU A 51 0.20 -15.37 -8.91
CA GLU A 51 1.29 -14.38 -8.98
C GLU A 51 1.67 -13.85 -7.59
N VAL A 52 0.68 -13.43 -6.78
CA VAL A 52 0.91 -12.91 -5.43
C VAL A 52 1.43 -14.02 -4.51
N ALA A 53 0.85 -15.21 -4.57
CA ALA A 53 1.27 -16.35 -3.74
C ALA A 53 2.73 -16.76 -4.04
N ALA A 54 3.09 -16.84 -5.33
CA ALA A 54 4.47 -17.15 -5.72
C ALA A 54 5.44 -16.04 -5.29
N CYS A 55 5.04 -14.77 -5.38
CA CYS A 55 5.85 -13.67 -4.86
C CYS A 55 6.00 -13.73 -3.34
N LYS A 56 4.95 -14.07 -2.60
CA LYS A 56 4.99 -14.23 -1.14
C LYS A 56 5.96 -15.33 -0.74
N GLU A 57 5.91 -16.47 -1.41
CA GLU A 57 6.89 -17.55 -1.21
C GLU A 57 8.32 -17.07 -1.49
N ALA A 58 8.53 -16.38 -2.62
CA ALA A 58 9.84 -15.86 -3.00
C ALA A 58 10.37 -14.75 -2.06
N CYS A 59 9.51 -14.05 -1.32
CA CYS A 59 9.92 -13.06 -0.31
C CYS A 59 10.58 -13.70 0.92
N GLY A 60 10.35 -14.98 1.19
CA GLY A 60 10.81 -15.63 2.42
C GLY A 60 10.30 -14.90 3.66
N THR A 61 11.21 -14.34 4.45
CA THR A 61 10.89 -13.60 5.68
C THR A 61 10.56 -12.12 5.45
N ALA A 62 10.78 -11.60 4.23
CA ALA A 62 10.44 -10.21 3.93
C ALA A 62 8.92 -10.02 3.86
N HIS A 63 8.42 -8.87 4.33
CA HIS A 63 7.02 -8.53 4.20
C HIS A 63 6.68 -8.18 2.76
N LEU A 64 5.64 -8.82 2.22
CA LEU A 64 5.09 -8.52 0.90
C LEU A 64 3.97 -7.49 1.01
N LYS A 65 4.14 -6.37 0.33
CA LYS A 65 3.12 -5.34 0.12
C LYS A 65 2.63 -5.43 -1.32
N VAL A 66 1.33 -5.64 -1.50
CA VAL A 66 0.73 -5.76 -2.83
C VAL A 66 0.07 -4.45 -3.22
N ILE A 67 0.61 -3.79 -4.25
CA ILE A 67 0.07 -2.59 -4.87
C ILE A 67 -1.01 -3.01 -5.86
N LEU A 68 -2.24 -2.60 -5.61
CA LEU A 68 -3.39 -2.90 -6.47
C LEU A 68 -3.54 -1.92 -7.63
N GLU A 69 -2.92 -0.74 -7.50
CA GLU A 69 -3.09 0.41 -8.38
C GLU A 69 -4.57 0.76 -8.61
N THR A 70 -5.23 1.04 -7.50
CA THR A 70 -6.68 1.22 -7.39
C THR A 70 -7.28 2.27 -8.34
N GLY A 71 -6.50 3.28 -8.74
CA GLY A 71 -6.93 4.28 -9.72
C GLY A 71 -7.20 3.71 -11.11
N GLU A 72 -6.69 2.51 -11.42
CA GLU A 72 -6.88 1.84 -12.71
C GLU A 72 -7.81 0.62 -12.63
N LEU A 73 -8.34 0.31 -11.45
CA LEU A 73 -9.30 -0.79 -11.25
C LEU A 73 -10.75 -0.40 -11.56
N MET A 74 -10.98 0.87 -11.91
CA MET A 74 -12.25 1.46 -12.36
C MET A 74 -13.38 1.55 -11.31
N THR A 75 -13.66 0.49 -10.55
CA THR A 75 -14.80 0.42 -9.62
C THR A 75 -14.38 0.04 -8.21
N PHE A 76 -15.20 0.39 -7.21
CA PHE A 76 -14.98 -0.04 -5.83
C PHE A 76 -15.10 -1.55 -5.65
N ASP A 77 -15.99 -2.21 -6.41
CA ASP A 77 -16.10 -3.67 -6.39
C ASP A 77 -14.80 -4.34 -6.86
N ASN A 78 -14.16 -3.81 -7.90
CA ASN A 78 -12.87 -4.29 -8.37
C ASN A 78 -11.76 -4.05 -7.35
N VAL A 79 -11.73 -2.88 -6.70
CA VAL A 79 -10.77 -2.59 -5.62
C VAL A 79 -10.93 -3.58 -4.47
N ARG A 80 -12.18 -3.82 -4.05
CA ARG A 80 -12.53 -4.77 -3.00
C ARG A 80 -12.05 -6.18 -3.38
N PHE A 81 -12.41 -6.63 -4.57
CA PHE A 81 -12.10 -7.99 -5.01
C PHE A 81 -10.60 -8.22 -5.21
N ALA A 82 -9.87 -7.23 -5.74
CA ALA A 82 -8.41 -7.29 -5.82
C ALA A 82 -7.76 -7.35 -4.42
N SER A 83 -8.32 -6.64 -3.44
CA SER A 83 -7.88 -6.70 -2.04
C SER A 83 -8.08 -8.10 -1.45
N ASP A 84 -9.25 -8.68 -1.64
CA ASP A 84 -9.58 -10.03 -1.17
C ASP A 84 -8.62 -11.08 -1.77
N ILE A 85 -8.35 -11.01 -3.09
CA ILE A 85 -7.41 -11.92 -3.77
C ILE A 85 -6.01 -11.78 -3.19
N ALA A 86 -5.51 -10.54 -3.05
CA ALA A 86 -4.16 -10.30 -2.54
C ALA A 86 -3.99 -10.81 -1.10
N MET A 87 -4.98 -10.58 -0.23
CA MET A 87 -4.96 -11.09 1.15
C MET A 87 -5.06 -12.60 1.21
N ALA A 88 -5.92 -13.22 0.40
CA ALA A 88 -6.04 -14.67 0.33
C ALA A 88 -4.76 -15.34 -0.21
N ALA A 89 -4.02 -14.64 -1.08
CA ALA A 89 -2.74 -15.10 -1.62
C ALA A 89 -1.55 -14.87 -0.67
N GLY A 90 -1.79 -14.30 0.52
CA GLY A 90 -0.77 -14.17 1.57
C GLY A 90 -0.07 -12.81 1.64
N ALA A 91 -0.64 -11.75 1.05
CA ALA A 91 -0.14 -10.39 1.27
C ALA A 91 -0.08 -10.05 2.76
N ASP A 92 1.00 -9.40 3.19
CA ASP A 92 1.13 -8.84 4.55
C ASP A 92 0.56 -7.42 4.60
N PHE A 93 0.64 -6.71 3.47
CA PHE A 93 -0.02 -5.42 3.28
C PHE A 93 -0.72 -5.37 1.93
N ILE A 94 -1.86 -4.69 1.90
CA ILE A 94 -2.43 -4.17 0.66
C ILE A 94 -2.14 -2.66 0.56
N LYS A 95 -1.77 -2.22 -0.64
CA LYS A 95 -1.34 -0.85 -0.94
C LYS A 95 -2.16 -0.29 -2.09
N THR A 96 -2.64 0.95 -1.95
CA THR A 96 -3.53 1.55 -2.95
C THR A 96 -2.83 1.69 -4.30
N SER A 97 -1.68 2.36 -4.34
CA SER A 97 -1.13 2.89 -5.59
C SER A 97 0.39 2.94 -5.60
N THR A 98 0.98 2.98 -6.80
CA THR A 98 2.41 3.21 -6.99
C THR A 98 2.81 4.65 -6.66
N GLY A 99 1.85 5.59 -6.72
CA GLY A 99 2.10 7.03 -6.66
C GLY A 99 2.63 7.60 -7.99
N LYS A 100 2.56 6.82 -9.07
CA LYS A 100 2.95 7.23 -10.44
C LYS A 100 1.75 7.43 -11.37
N VAL A 101 0.53 7.27 -10.87
CA VAL A 101 -0.73 7.49 -11.60
C VAL A 101 -1.43 8.78 -11.12
N PRO A 102 -2.26 9.43 -11.96
CA PRO A 102 -2.91 10.69 -11.61
C PRO A 102 -3.87 10.59 -10.42
N ILE A 103 -4.64 9.50 -10.35
CA ILE A 103 -5.56 9.21 -9.25
C ILE A 103 -4.95 8.06 -8.44
N ALA A 104 -4.42 8.38 -7.27
CA ALA A 104 -3.74 7.41 -6.40
C ALA A 104 -4.64 7.04 -5.20
N ALA A 105 -4.18 7.23 -3.96
CA ALA A 105 -5.01 7.03 -2.79
C ALA A 105 -6.12 8.09 -2.68
N THR A 106 -7.35 7.63 -2.46
CA THR A 106 -8.47 8.47 -2.03
C THR A 106 -9.11 7.87 -0.78
N LEU A 107 -9.79 8.72 0.00
CA LEU A 107 -10.50 8.28 1.21
C LEU A 107 -11.55 7.20 0.90
N PRO A 108 -12.41 7.32 -0.15
CA PRO A 108 -13.37 6.26 -0.47
C PRO A 108 -12.72 4.92 -0.85
N VAL A 109 -11.67 4.94 -1.67
CA VAL A 109 -10.92 3.73 -2.04
C VAL A 109 -10.31 3.07 -0.81
N THR A 110 -9.74 3.87 0.08
CA THR A 110 -9.10 3.37 1.30
C THR A 110 -10.12 2.78 2.26
N LEU A 111 -11.29 3.40 2.41
CA LEU A 111 -12.39 2.83 3.19
C LEU A 111 -12.79 1.44 2.67
N VAL A 112 -12.96 1.27 1.36
CA VAL A 112 -13.29 -0.03 0.75
C VAL A 112 -12.22 -1.09 1.06
N MET A 113 -10.94 -0.72 1.00
CA MET A 113 -9.84 -1.62 1.33
C MET A 113 -9.77 -1.95 2.83
N LEU A 114 -10.07 -0.98 3.72
CA LEU A 114 -10.13 -1.19 5.16
C LEU A 114 -11.27 -2.16 5.52
N GLN A 115 -12.45 -1.99 4.93
CA GLN A 115 -13.57 -2.94 5.10
C GLN A 115 -13.22 -4.34 4.57
N ALA A 116 -12.38 -4.43 3.52
CA ALA A 116 -11.86 -5.73 3.08
C ALA A 116 -11.00 -6.39 4.15
N ILE A 117 -10.10 -5.62 4.76
CA ILE A 117 -9.24 -6.10 5.83
C ILE A 117 -10.05 -6.53 7.05
N GLU A 118 -11.07 -5.75 7.44
CA GLU A 118 -12.00 -6.07 8.53
C GLU A 118 -12.67 -7.43 8.29
N ASP A 119 -13.36 -7.59 7.15
CA ASP A 119 -14.04 -8.84 6.80
C ASP A 119 -13.07 -10.02 6.62
N PHE A 120 -11.82 -9.78 6.21
CA PHE A 120 -10.80 -10.82 6.14
C PHE A 120 -10.32 -11.23 7.52
N TYR A 121 -10.11 -10.27 8.43
CA TYR A 121 -9.73 -10.53 9.82
C TYR A 121 -10.83 -11.30 10.55
N ASP A 122 -12.09 -10.88 10.44
CA ASP A 122 -13.22 -11.55 11.09
C ASP A 122 -13.36 -13.02 10.67
N ARG A 123 -13.05 -13.32 9.40
CA ARG A 123 -13.11 -14.70 8.88
C ARG A 123 -11.90 -15.55 9.25
N THR A 124 -10.72 -14.96 9.41
CA THR A 124 -9.45 -15.73 9.43
C THR A 124 -8.62 -15.53 10.70
N GLY A 125 -8.87 -14.49 11.48
CA GLY A 125 -8.04 -14.02 12.59
C GLY A 125 -6.68 -13.46 12.15
N ARG A 126 -6.37 -13.37 10.85
CA ARG A 126 -5.07 -12.90 10.36
C ARG A 126 -5.10 -11.40 10.08
N MET A 127 -4.27 -10.65 10.80
CA MET A 127 -4.08 -9.23 10.53
C MET A 127 -3.36 -9.00 9.18
N VAL A 128 -3.84 -8.01 8.44
CA VAL A 128 -3.21 -7.50 7.21
C VAL A 128 -3.08 -5.99 7.35
N GLY A 129 -1.92 -5.46 6.95
CA GLY A 129 -1.65 -4.05 7.00
C GLY A 129 -2.24 -3.27 5.81
N MET A 130 -2.51 -1.98 6.04
CA MET A 130 -2.99 -1.05 5.03
C MET A 130 -1.94 0.03 4.75
N LYS A 131 -1.65 0.28 3.46
CA LYS A 131 -0.73 1.33 3.03
C LYS A 131 -1.35 2.22 1.96
N PRO A 132 -2.07 3.30 2.32
CA PRO A 132 -2.48 4.30 1.33
C PRO A 132 -1.26 5.06 0.83
N ALA A 133 -1.14 5.19 -0.49
CA ALA A 133 0.03 5.79 -1.15
C ALA A 133 -0.36 6.69 -2.32
N GLY A 134 0.35 7.83 -2.42
CA GLY A 134 0.15 8.85 -3.46
C GLY A 134 -0.94 9.86 -3.12
N GLY A 135 -0.66 11.16 -3.31
CA GLY A 135 -1.62 12.25 -3.09
C GLY A 135 -1.81 12.70 -1.63
N ILE A 136 -1.18 12.01 -0.67
CA ILE A 136 -1.25 12.36 0.76
C ILE A 136 -0.10 13.32 1.07
N SER A 137 -0.37 14.62 1.07
CA SER A 137 0.67 15.66 1.09
C SER A 137 0.67 16.55 2.34
N ASN A 138 -0.31 16.42 3.23
CA ASN A 138 -0.39 17.25 4.44
C ASN A 138 -0.99 16.52 5.64
N ALA A 139 -0.68 17.04 6.83
CA ALA A 139 -1.05 16.50 8.13
C ALA A 139 -2.56 16.43 8.34
N LYS A 140 -3.33 17.39 7.81
CA LYS A 140 -4.79 17.39 7.94
C LYS A 140 -5.41 16.22 7.19
N LEU A 141 -4.95 15.97 5.97
CA LEU A 141 -5.37 14.81 5.19
C LEU A 141 -4.91 13.51 5.84
N ALA A 142 -3.65 13.43 6.32
CA ALA A 142 -3.16 12.26 7.04
C ALA A 142 -4.00 11.95 8.30
N LEU A 143 -4.44 12.96 9.04
CA LEU A 143 -5.32 12.78 10.19
C LEU A 143 -6.66 12.14 9.80
N GLN A 144 -7.25 12.51 8.65
CA GLN A 144 -8.49 11.90 8.15
C GLN A 144 -8.31 10.40 7.89
N TYR A 145 -7.18 9.99 7.33
CA TYR A 145 -6.85 8.57 7.15
C TYR A 145 -6.69 7.84 8.49
N LEU A 146 -6.00 8.43 9.47
CA LEU A 146 -5.81 7.81 10.79
C LEU A 146 -7.14 7.65 11.55
N VAL A 147 -8.02 8.64 11.48
CA VAL A 147 -9.38 8.53 12.03
C VAL A 147 -10.12 7.37 11.37
N MET A 148 -10.11 7.31 10.03
CA MET A 148 -10.78 6.23 9.30
C MET A 148 -10.26 4.83 9.69
N VAL A 149 -8.95 4.65 9.83
CA VAL A 149 -8.37 3.37 10.30
C VAL A 149 -8.88 3.03 11.69
N ARG A 150 -8.90 4.00 12.61
CA ARG A 150 -9.39 3.79 13.97
C ARG A 150 -10.86 3.35 14.00
N GLU A 151 -11.70 4.01 13.21
CA GLU A 151 -13.15 3.76 13.21
C GLU A 151 -13.51 2.43 12.55
N VAL A 152 -12.72 1.96 11.57
CA VAL A 152 -13.01 0.71 10.83
C VAL A 152 -12.29 -0.50 11.43
N LEU A 153 -11.00 -0.38 11.75
CA LEU A 153 -10.17 -1.52 12.19
C LEU A 153 -9.83 -1.48 13.68
N GLY A 154 -10.02 -0.35 14.35
CA GLY A 154 -9.65 -0.18 15.75
C GLY A 154 -8.20 0.27 15.99
N PRO A 155 -7.86 0.56 17.25
CA PRO A 155 -6.55 1.10 17.64
C PRO A 155 -5.37 0.13 17.40
N GLU A 156 -5.62 -1.18 17.31
CA GLU A 156 -4.61 -2.21 17.10
C GLU A 156 -3.92 -2.05 15.73
N TRP A 157 -4.61 -1.48 14.73
CA TRP A 157 -4.05 -1.19 13.41
C TRP A 157 -3.27 0.13 13.35
N LEU A 158 -3.32 0.97 14.39
CA LEU A 158 -2.63 2.27 14.43
C LEU A 158 -1.16 2.16 14.87
N THR A 159 -0.45 1.15 14.36
CA THR A 159 0.98 0.97 14.57
C THR A 159 1.71 0.96 13.23
N ASN A 160 3.03 1.13 13.26
CA ASN A 160 3.86 0.97 12.07
C ASN A 160 3.87 -0.48 11.55
N GLU A 161 3.38 -1.47 12.29
CA GLU A 161 3.30 -2.86 11.82
C GLU A 161 2.11 -3.08 10.91
N TRP A 162 1.03 -2.30 11.07
CA TRP A 162 -0.25 -2.53 10.39
C TRP A 162 -0.72 -1.34 9.55
N PHE A 163 -0.16 -0.15 9.75
CA PHE A 163 -0.50 1.02 8.95
C PHE A 163 0.72 1.84 8.54
N ARG A 164 0.76 2.26 7.27
CA ARG A 164 1.86 3.04 6.70
C ARG A 164 1.34 4.09 5.72
N PHE A 165 1.86 5.31 5.77
CA PHE A 165 1.69 6.25 4.66
C PHE A 165 2.76 6.03 3.59
N GLY A 166 2.34 5.88 2.33
CA GLY A 166 3.22 6.01 1.17
C GLY A 166 3.25 7.46 0.68
N ALA A 167 4.14 8.27 1.24
CA ALA A 167 4.22 9.70 0.97
C ALA A 167 5.67 10.20 0.81
N SER A 168 5.84 11.31 0.09
CA SER A 168 7.09 12.07 0.02
C SER A 168 6.93 13.41 0.74
N SER A 169 6.11 14.31 0.17
CA SER A 169 5.93 15.68 0.67
C SER A 169 5.25 15.79 2.04
N LEU A 170 4.53 14.75 2.49
CA LEU A 170 3.89 14.72 3.80
C LEU A 170 4.89 14.92 4.95
N THR A 171 6.09 14.37 4.85
CA THR A 171 7.11 14.47 5.90
C THR A 171 7.43 15.92 6.21
N ASN A 172 7.61 16.73 5.17
CA ASN A 172 7.91 18.15 5.33
C ASN A 172 6.75 18.92 5.93
N ASP A 173 5.52 18.62 5.52
CA ASP A 173 4.35 19.24 6.15
C ASP A 173 4.22 18.87 7.63
N LEU A 174 4.43 17.60 8.00
CA LEU A 174 4.42 17.16 9.39
C LEU A 174 5.49 17.90 10.22
N LEU A 175 6.72 18.00 9.71
CA LEU A 175 7.79 18.75 10.38
C LEU A 175 7.39 20.22 10.54
N MET A 176 6.81 20.87 9.53
CA MET A 176 6.30 22.24 9.64
C MET A 176 5.23 22.37 10.72
N GLN A 177 4.28 21.44 10.81
CA GLN A 177 3.22 21.48 11.82
C GLN A 177 3.79 21.28 13.24
N ILE A 178 4.73 20.35 13.43
CA ILE A 178 5.40 20.13 14.71
C ILE A 178 6.15 21.39 15.14
N ARG A 179 6.93 21.99 14.24
CA ARG A 179 7.67 23.24 14.54
C ARG A 179 6.75 24.40 14.85
N LYS A 180 5.61 24.49 14.17
CA LYS A 180 4.57 25.48 14.48
C LYS A 180 3.99 25.29 15.89
N GLN A 181 3.74 24.05 16.30
CA GLN A 181 3.24 23.74 17.64
C GLN A 181 4.27 24.05 18.74
N GLU A 182 5.55 23.73 18.50
CA GLU A 182 6.63 23.99 19.44
C GLU A 182 6.96 25.49 19.60
N THR A 183 6.98 26.24 18.50
CA THR A 183 7.54 27.60 18.48
C THR A 183 6.49 28.70 18.32
N GLY A 184 5.25 28.34 17.99
CA GLY A 184 4.19 29.29 17.63
C GLY A 184 4.41 29.99 16.28
N ARG A 185 5.44 29.64 15.50
CA ARG A 185 5.78 30.28 14.21
C ARG A 185 5.85 29.25 13.08
N TYR A 186 5.35 29.61 11.90
CA TYR A 186 5.55 28.77 10.71
C TYR A 186 6.97 28.93 10.18
N GLN A 187 7.58 27.83 9.79
CA GLN A 187 8.84 27.84 9.05
C GLN A 187 8.57 27.88 7.54
N ARG A 188 9.51 28.42 6.76
CA ARG A 188 9.44 28.34 5.29
C ARG A 188 9.68 26.90 4.83
N GLY A 189 9.04 26.52 3.73
CA GLY A 189 9.24 25.19 3.13
C GLY A 189 10.70 24.91 2.76
N ASP A 190 11.47 25.96 2.44
CA ASP A 190 12.89 25.88 2.04
C ASP A 190 13.83 25.35 3.14
N TYR A 191 13.36 25.23 4.38
CA TYR A 191 14.14 24.64 5.48
C TYR A 191 14.06 23.10 5.52
N PHE A 192 13.25 22.49 4.64
CA PHE A 192 13.02 21.05 4.58
C PHE A 192 13.46 20.48 3.22
N SER A 193 13.63 19.16 3.11
CA SER A 193 14.17 18.53 1.89
C SER A 193 13.27 18.78 0.67
N GLN A 194 13.85 18.87 -0.52
CA GLN A 194 13.09 19.08 -1.77
C GLN A 194 12.98 17.77 -2.58
N ASP A 195 12.70 16.66 -1.88
CA ASP A 195 12.66 15.32 -2.49
C ASP A 195 11.40 15.08 -3.35
#